data_AF-V6LRC0-F1
#
_entry.id   AF-V6LRC0-F1
#
_cell.length_a   1.000
_cell.length_b   1.000
_cell.length_c   1.000
_cell.angle_alpha   90.00
_cell.angle_beta   90.00
_cell.angle_gamma   90.00
#
_symmetry.space_group_name_H-M   'P 1'
#
loop_
_entity.id
_entity.type
_entity.pdbx_description
1 polymer ?
#
loop_
_entity_poly.entity_id
_entity_poly.type
_entity_poly.pdbx_seq_one_letter_code
_entity_poly.pdbx_strand_id
1 'polypeptide(L)'
;MLKLQQIYESSITFTNANHPDDLKWLNNRLTLVTSFDDFFEEYCYCVVASGFRGSTAGKLAPLLAAQKGNFEKSIAIFKNKQKIKAICSCYSNLSTNYQSVSKNWKVPSDLQSLPFIGSVTCFHLARNIGLCSSVKPDLHLVKIIEKLFQQSDNEFVQLKIKELADKNKSPHGVVDFNLWIYLSHNEGQTMKCCGGKIRLR
;
A
#
# COMPACT_ATOMS: atom_id res chain seq x y z
N MET A 1 7.32 -16.49 -17.31
CA MET A 1 7.29 -15.05 -17.68
C MET A 1 6.18 -14.67 -18.65
N LEU A 2 5.93 -15.38 -19.77
CA LEU A 2 4.89 -14.99 -20.74
C LEU A 2 3.49 -14.81 -20.12
N LYS A 3 3.03 -15.75 -19.30
CA LYS A 3 1.72 -15.67 -18.62
C LYS A 3 1.61 -14.48 -17.66
N LEU A 4 2.68 -14.18 -16.91
CA LEU A 4 2.72 -13.03 -16.00
C LEU A 4 2.61 -11.70 -16.77
N GLN A 5 3.27 -11.61 -17.93
CA GLN A 5 3.14 -10.47 -18.83
C GLN A 5 1.69 -10.27 -19.31
N GLN A 6 1.01 -11.34 -19.73
CA GLN A 6 -0.40 -11.26 -20.18
C GLN A 6 -1.35 -10.81 -19.06
N ILE A 7 -1.13 -11.28 -17.84
CA ILE A 7 -1.88 -10.84 -16.66
C ILE A 7 -1.62 -9.36 -16.41
N TYR A 8 -0.38 -8.89 -16.55
CA TYR A 8 -0.03 -7.49 -16.37
C TYR A 8 -0.67 -6.58 -17.42
N GLU A 9 -0.72 -6.99 -18.68
CA GLU A 9 -1.39 -6.23 -19.75
C GLU A 9 -2.90 -6.07 -19.47
N SER A 10 -3.52 -7.15 -18.97
CA SER A 10 -4.92 -7.13 -18.52
C SER A 10 -5.10 -6.23 -17.31
N SER A 11 -4.15 -6.25 -16.37
CA SER A 11 -4.22 -5.47 -15.13
C SER A 11 -4.07 -3.97 -15.38
N ILE A 12 -3.20 -3.56 -16.32
CA ILE A 12 -3.08 -2.17 -16.77
C ILE A 12 -4.42 -1.69 -17.35
N THR A 13 -4.98 -2.47 -18.27
CA THR A 13 -6.24 -2.12 -18.95
C THR A 13 -7.36 -1.94 -17.93
N PHE A 14 -7.51 -2.89 -17.02
CA PHE A 14 -8.52 -2.84 -15.97
C PHE A 14 -8.31 -1.64 -15.03
N THR A 15 -7.09 -1.42 -14.56
CA THR A 15 -6.79 -0.36 -13.59
C THR A 15 -6.96 1.03 -14.20
N ASN A 16 -6.54 1.25 -15.44
CA ASN A 16 -6.77 2.52 -16.14
C ASN A 16 -8.26 2.84 -16.32
N ALA A 17 -9.08 1.83 -16.62
CA ALA A 17 -10.51 2.01 -16.82
C ALA A 17 -11.27 2.28 -15.52
N ASN A 18 -10.83 1.70 -14.39
CA ASN A 18 -11.62 1.66 -13.15
C ASN A 18 -11.03 2.46 -11.98
N HIS A 19 -9.72 2.71 -11.99
CA HIS A 19 -8.94 3.35 -10.92
C HIS A 19 -7.92 4.40 -11.45
N PRO A 20 -8.28 5.26 -12.42
CA PRO A 20 -7.33 6.22 -13.01
C PRO A 20 -6.82 7.25 -11.98
N ASP A 21 -7.66 7.67 -11.04
CA ASP A 21 -7.28 8.63 -10.00
C ASP A 21 -6.28 8.05 -9.00
N ASP A 22 -6.43 6.77 -8.64
CA ASP A 22 -5.49 6.07 -7.76
C ASP A 22 -4.12 5.94 -8.44
N LEU A 23 -4.11 5.61 -9.74
CA LEU A 23 -2.89 5.58 -10.55
C LEU A 23 -2.24 6.95 -10.68
N LYS A 24 -3.02 7.99 -10.96
CA LYS A 24 -2.51 9.36 -11.03
C LYS A 24 -1.92 9.79 -9.70
N TRP A 25 -2.58 9.47 -8.59
CA TRP A 25 -2.07 9.74 -7.25
C TRP A 25 -0.74 9.03 -7.01
N LEU A 26 -0.66 7.74 -7.34
CA LEU A 26 0.57 6.96 -7.17
C LEU A 26 1.72 7.50 -8.02
N ASN A 27 1.47 7.83 -9.28
CA ASN A 27 2.47 8.40 -10.19
C ASN A 27 2.98 9.77 -9.73
N ASN A 28 2.20 10.50 -8.94
CA ASN A 28 2.61 11.79 -8.38
C ASN A 28 3.35 11.65 -7.03
N ARG A 29 3.36 10.47 -6.40
CA ARG A 29 4.07 10.19 -5.15
C ARG A 29 5.49 9.68 -5.41
N LEU A 30 6.31 10.52 -6.04
CA LEU A 30 7.71 10.19 -6.38
C LEU A 30 8.73 10.58 -5.31
N THR A 31 8.33 11.39 -4.35
CA THR A 31 9.18 11.88 -3.27
C THR A 31 8.53 11.69 -1.92
N LEU A 32 9.37 11.54 -0.90
CA LEU A 32 8.91 11.35 0.48
C LEU A 32 8.03 12.53 0.89
N VAL A 33 6.82 12.23 1.38
CA VAL A 33 5.89 13.26 1.85
C VAL A 33 6.49 14.07 3.00
N THR A 34 6.37 15.39 2.93
CA THR A 34 6.94 16.31 3.94
C THR A 34 5.92 16.69 5.03
N SER A 35 4.62 16.58 4.72
CA SER A 35 3.52 16.79 5.65
C SER A 35 3.35 15.56 6.55
N PHE A 36 3.28 15.80 7.86
CA PHE A 36 2.95 14.74 8.81
C PHE A 36 1.52 14.22 8.62
N ASP A 37 0.57 15.08 8.28
CA ASP A 37 -0.83 14.67 8.08
C ASP A 37 -0.95 13.74 6.86
N ASP A 38 -0.23 14.03 5.78
CA ASP A 38 -0.14 13.15 4.60
C ASP A 38 0.44 11.78 4.97
N PHE A 39 1.58 11.78 5.68
CA PHE A 39 2.19 10.55 6.16
C PHE A 39 1.24 9.76 7.07
N PHE A 40 0.59 10.43 8.01
CA PHE A 40 -0.21 9.79 9.04
C PHE A 40 -1.47 9.15 8.46
N GLU A 41 -2.10 9.75 7.45
CA GLU A 41 -3.20 9.12 6.73
C GLU A 41 -2.75 7.85 6.00
N GLU A 42 -1.60 7.88 5.33
CA GLU A 42 -1.04 6.71 4.65
C GLU A 42 -0.64 5.60 5.62
N TYR A 43 -0.06 5.98 6.77
CA TYR A 43 0.22 5.06 7.87
C TYR A 43 -1.08 4.41 8.39
N CYS A 44 -2.13 5.19 8.64
CA CYS A 44 -3.44 4.66 9.05
C CYS A 44 -3.99 3.68 8.01
N TYR A 45 -3.88 4.00 6.73
CA TYR A 45 -4.28 3.11 5.64
C TYR A 45 -3.53 1.77 5.70
N CYS A 46 -2.20 1.78 5.78
CA CYS A 46 -1.40 0.55 5.83
C CYS A 46 -1.69 -0.29 7.09
N VAL A 47 -1.88 0.36 8.24
CA VAL A 47 -2.27 -0.34 9.48
C VAL A 47 -3.61 -1.01 9.33
N VAL A 48 -4.63 -0.33 8.77
CA VAL A 48 -5.95 -0.95 8.57
C VAL A 48 -5.90 -2.04 7.50
N ALA A 49 -5.24 -1.80 6.35
CA ALA A 49 -5.14 -2.73 5.24
C ALA A 49 -4.43 -4.04 5.60
N SER A 50 -3.59 -4.06 6.64
CA SER A 50 -3.00 -5.28 7.18
C SER A 50 -4.09 -6.20 7.77
N GLY A 51 -4.58 -7.16 6.97
CA GLY A 51 -5.64 -8.09 7.34
C GLY A 51 -7.07 -7.64 7.00
N PHE A 52 -7.25 -6.55 6.26
CA PHE A 52 -8.55 -6.08 5.78
C PHE A 52 -8.50 -5.77 4.29
N ARG A 53 -9.68 -5.70 3.65
CA ARG A 53 -9.78 -5.26 2.25
C ARG A 53 -9.28 -3.81 2.12
N GLY A 54 -8.60 -3.49 1.01
CA GLY A 54 -8.15 -2.12 0.71
C GLY A 54 -9.30 -1.12 0.72
N SER A 55 -10.49 -1.51 0.27
CA SER A 55 -11.69 -0.65 0.33
C SER A 55 -12.18 -0.35 1.75
N THR A 56 -11.95 -1.25 2.71
CA THR A 56 -12.20 -0.97 4.14
C THR A 56 -11.17 0.03 4.66
N ALA A 57 -9.89 -0.17 4.31
CA ALA A 57 -8.82 0.76 4.70
C ALA A 57 -9.04 2.16 4.10
N GLY A 58 -9.39 2.27 2.83
CA GLY A 58 -9.63 3.55 2.14
C GLY A 58 -10.78 4.36 2.75
N LYS A 59 -11.80 3.68 3.32
CA LYS A 59 -12.88 4.35 4.05
C LYS A 59 -12.45 4.79 5.46
N LEU A 60 -11.75 3.93 6.19
CA LEU A 60 -11.45 4.16 7.61
C LEU A 60 -10.24 5.06 7.83
N ALA A 61 -9.23 4.99 6.97
CA ALA A 61 -7.98 5.74 7.12
C ALA A 61 -8.18 7.25 7.31
N PRO A 62 -8.92 7.99 6.44
CA PRO A 62 -9.12 9.43 6.64
C PRO A 62 -9.90 9.73 7.94
N LEU A 63 -10.87 8.90 8.30
CA LEU A 63 -11.66 9.07 9.53
C LEU A 63 -10.79 8.90 10.78
N LEU A 64 -9.87 7.94 10.77
CA LEU A 64 -8.94 7.66 11.86
C LEU A 64 -7.84 8.72 11.95
N ALA A 65 -7.29 9.14 10.81
CA ALA A 65 -6.28 10.20 10.74
C ALA A 65 -6.81 11.51 11.34
N ALA A 66 -8.07 11.86 11.03
CA ALA A 66 -8.75 13.03 11.59
C ALA A 66 -8.87 13.02 13.12
N GLN A 67 -8.76 11.86 13.77
CA GLN A 67 -8.81 11.77 15.23
C GLN A 67 -7.48 12.12 15.90
N LYS A 68 -6.39 12.32 15.14
CA LYS A 68 -5.12 12.83 15.65
C LYS A 68 -4.61 12.06 16.87
N GLY A 69 -4.66 10.72 16.79
CA GLY A 69 -4.23 9.82 17.86
C GLY A 69 -5.15 9.77 19.08
N ASN A 70 -6.36 10.35 19.05
CA ASN A 70 -7.32 10.21 20.14
C ASN A 70 -7.89 8.78 20.20
N PHE A 71 -7.56 8.04 21.25
CA PHE A 71 -7.93 6.62 21.39
C PHE A 71 -9.46 6.41 21.43
N GLU A 72 -10.18 7.15 22.28
CA GLU A 72 -11.62 6.97 22.50
C GLU A 72 -12.44 7.26 21.23
N LYS A 73 -12.09 8.33 20.49
CA LYS A 73 -12.73 8.63 19.21
C LYS A 73 -12.37 7.60 18.14
N SER A 74 -11.12 7.14 18.11
CA SER A 74 -10.66 6.17 17.11
C SER A 74 -11.27 4.79 17.32
N ILE A 75 -11.38 4.32 18.57
CA ILE A 75 -12.02 3.03 18.90
C ILE A 75 -13.54 3.08 18.70
N ALA A 76 -14.16 4.27 18.72
CA ALA A 76 -15.55 4.44 18.31
C ALA A 76 -15.74 4.09 16.81
N ILE A 77 -14.79 4.48 15.96
CA ILE A 77 -14.79 4.27 14.51
C ILE A 77 -14.39 2.84 14.13
N PHE A 78 -13.30 2.32 14.72
CA PHE A 78 -12.74 1.03 14.38
C PHE A 78 -12.36 0.23 15.63
N LYS A 79 -13.10 -0.84 15.89
CA LYS A 79 -13.06 -1.60 17.16
C LYS A 79 -11.80 -2.44 17.40
N ASN A 80 -10.81 -2.39 16.51
CA ASN A 80 -9.56 -3.14 16.66
C ASN A 80 -8.59 -2.41 17.60
N LYS A 81 -8.62 -2.75 18.89
CA LYS A 81 -7.80 -2.11 19.94
C LYS A 81 -6.31 -2.11 19.64
N GLN A 82 -5.76 -3.20 19.08
CA GLN A 82 -4.32 -3.31 18.83
C GLN A 82 -3.87 -2.32 17.74
N LYS A 83 -4.63 -2.23 16.65
CA LYS A 83 -4.37 -1.27 15.56
C LYS A 83 -4.59 0.17 16.01
N ILE A 84 -5.61 0.45 16.81
CA ILE A 84 -5.82 1.79 17.36
C ILE A 84 -4.68 2.20 18.28
N LYS A 85 -4.19 1.32 19.16
CA LYS A 85 -3.01 1.61 20.00
C LYS A 85 -1.78 1.97 19.15
N ALA A 86 -1.56 1.25 18.05
CA ALA A 86 -0.48 1.56 17.11
C ALA A 86 -0.64 2.94 16.46
N ILE A 87 -1.85 3.27 15.99
CA ILE A 87 -2.19 4.59 15.43
C ILE A 87 -1.95 5.72 16.44
N CYS A 88 -2.42 5.57 17.68
CA CYS A 88 -2.20 6.54 18.74
C CYS A 88 -0.70 6.70 19.05
N SER A 89 0.04 5.60 19.14
CA SER A 89 1.48 5.59 19.42
C SER A 89 2.29 6.26 18.30
N CYS A 90 1.96 5.97 17.04
CA CYS A 90 2.57 6.63 15.89
C CYS A 90 2.34 8.15 15.93
N TYR A 91 1.11 8.58 16.21
CA TYR A 91 0.79 9.99 16.32
C TYR A 91 1.58 10.67 17.43
N SER A 92 1.55 10.13 18.66
CA SER A 92 2.24 10.72 19.80
C SER A 92 3.75 10.83 19.60
N ASN A 93 4.34 9.86 18.90
CA ASN A 93 5.79 9.80 18.73
C ASN A 93 6.29 10.69 17.58
N LEU A 94 5.45 10.96 16.57
CA LEU A 94 5.88 11.59 15.33
C LEU A 94 5.29 12.97 15.05
N SER A 95 4.15 13.34 15.65
CA SER A 95 3.42 14.55 15.24
C SER A 95 4.21 15.85 15.36
N THR A 96 5.22 15.91 16.24
CA THR A 96 6.04 17.11 16.47
C THR A 96 7.46 17.02 15.91
N ASN A 97 7.91 15.83 15.47
CA ASN A 97 9.30 15.60 15.05
C ASN A 97 9.41 14.85 13.71
N TYR A 98 8.29 14.60 13.01
CA TYR A 98 8.21 13.82 11.77
C TYR A 98 9.30 14.19 10.78
N GLN A 99 9.48 15.47 10.48
CA GLN A 99 10.47 15.94 9.50
C GLN A 99 11.92 15.60 9.87
N SER A 100 12.23 15.53 11.16
CA SER A 100 13.57 15.14 11.62
C SER A 100 13.75 13.64 11.51
N VAL A 101 12.73 12.86 11.93
CA VAL A 101 12.79 11.40 11.93
C VAL A 101 12.78 10.84 10.50
N SER A 102 11.93 11.37 9.63
CA SER A 102 11.72 10.87 8.28
C SER A 102 12.93 11.02 7.37
N LYS A 103 13.83 11.98 7.66
CA LYS A 103 15.12 12.14 6.97
C LYS A 103 16.02 10.91 7.09
N ASN A 104 15.83 10.09 8.11
CA ASN A 104 16.63 8.89 8.34
C ASN A 104 16.09 7.67 7.57
N TRP A 105 14.89 7.75 7.00
CA TRP A 105 14.36 6.67 6.17
C TRP A 105 14.97 6.73 4.77
N LYS A 106 15.57 5.62 4.35
CA LYS A 106 16.24 5.41 3.06
C LYS A 106 15.72 4.18 2.35
N VAL A 107 15.35 3.16 3.10
CA VAL A 107 14.85 1.88 2.58
C VAL A 107 13.58 1.47 3.33
N PRO A 108 12.73 0.61 2.74
CA PRO A 108 11.50 0.16 3.39
C PRO A 108 11.71 -0.42 4.79
N SER A 109 12.83 -1.11 5.05
CA SER A 109 13.13 -1.69 6.37
C SER A 109 13.22 -0.66 7.50
N ASP A 110 13.58 0.60 7.21
CA ASP A 110 13.67 1.65 8.23
C ASP A 110 12.32 1.95 8.87
N LEU A 111 11.23 1.69 8.13
CA LEU A 111 9.85 1.89 8.57
C LEU A 111 9.37 0.79 9.52
N GLN A 112 10.09 -0.33 9.68
CA GLN A 112 9.68 -1.42 10.56
C GLN A 112 9.75 -1.07 12.06
N SER A 113 10.45 0.01 12.40
CA SER A 113 10.44 0.60 13.74
C SER A 113 9.09 1.25 14.10
N LEU A 114 8.25 1.56 13.10
CA LEU A 114 6.93 2.14 13.32
C LEU A 114 5.97 1.08 13.89
N PRO A 115 5.09 1.47 14.84
CA PRO A 115 4.14 0.53 15.42
C PRO A 115 3.31 -0.19 14.34
N PHE A 116 3.17 -1.52 14.44
CA PHE A 116 2.37 -2.35 13.53
C PHE A 116 2.88 -2.46 12.08
N ILE A 117 4.05 -1.90 11.75
CA ILE A 117 4.67 -2.03 10.42
C ILE A 117 5.67 -3.18 10.43
N GLY A 118 5.27 -4.33 9.87
CA GLY A 118 6.14 -5.50 9.72
C GLY A 118 6.90 -5.54 8.39
N SER A 119 7.64 -6.63 8.19
CA SER A 119 8.51 -6.88 7.03
C SER A 119 7.82 -6.81 5.65
N VAL A 120 6.51 -7.07 5.56
CA VAL A 120 5.73 -6.94 4.32
C VAL A 120 5.00 -5.59 4.24
N THR A 121 4.53 -5.07 5.39
CA THR A 121 3.75 -3.82 5.42
C THR A 121 4.64 -2.60 5.16
N CYS A 122 5.92 -2.68 5.47
CA CYS A 122 6.85 -1.57 5.25
C CYS A 122 6.98 -1.20 3.76
N PHE A 123 6.94 -2.16 2.83
CA PHE A 123 6.95 -1.90 1.38
C PHE A 123 5.70 -1.12 0.94
N HIS A 124 4.54 -1.47 1.50
CA HIS A 124 3.29 -0.76 1.23
C HIS A 124 3.38 0.70 1.68
N LEU A 125 3.81 0.93 2.93
CA LEU A 125 3.93 2.27 3.46
C LEU A 125 4.98 3.08 2.68
N ALA A 126 6.15 2.50 2.42
CA ALA A 126 7.23 3.13 1.65
C ALA A 126 6.75 3.61 0.28
N ARG A 127 5.93 2.81 -0.40
CA ARG A 127 5.34 3.16 -1.69
C ARG A 127 4.31 4.28 -1.57
N ASN A 128 3.41 4.21 -0.58
CA ASN A 128 2.37 5.23 -0.41
C ASN A 128 2.92 6.60 -0.01
N ILE A 129 4.00 6.64 0.78
CA ILE A 129 4.61 7.91 1.23
C ILE A 129 5.67 8.44 0.26
N GLY A 130 5.91 7.77 -0.88
CA GLY A 130 6.90 8.19 -1.87
C GLY A 130 8.36 7.99 -1.42
N LEU A 131 8.62 7.14 -0.42
CA LEU A 131 9.99 6.79 0.00
C LEU A 131 10.71 5.97 -1.08
N CYS A 132 10.01 5.00 -1.65
CA CYS A 132 10.56 4.10 -2.67
C CYS A 132 9.43 3.49 -3.50
N SER A 133 9.60 3.47 -4.82
CA SER A 133 8.78 2.64 -5.70
C SER A 133 9.16 1.18 -5.45
N SER A 134 8.32 0.44 -4.72
CA SER A 134 8.64 -0.90 -4.24
C SER A 134 7.48 -1.86 -4.44
N VAL A 135 7.82 -3.15 -4.55
CA VAL A 135 6.86 -4.25 -4.66
C VAL A 135 6.54 -4.75 -3.25
N LYS A 136 5.26 -4.87 -2.93
CA LYS A 136 4.79 -5.45 -1.68
C LYS A 136 4.47 -6.92 -1.94
N PRO A 137 5.23 -7.90 -1.40
CA PRO A 137 4.92 -9.33 -1.60
C PRO A 137 3.69 -9.74 -0.76
N ASP A 138 2.51 -9.28 -1.17
CA ASP A 138 1.25 -9.59 -0.49
C ASP A 138 0.66 -10.93 -0.94
N LEU A 139 -0.43 -11.35 -0.28
CA LEU A 139 -1.07 -12.63 -0.56
C LEU A 139 -1.55 -12.79 -2.00
N HIS A 140 -1.92 -11.72 -2.71
CA HIS A 140 -2.36 -11.82 -4.10
C HIS A 140 -1.16 -12.07 -5.02
N LEU A 141 -0.07 -11.30 -4.83
CA LEU A 141 1.16 -11.49 -5.60
C LEU A 141 1.83 -12.83 -5.29
N VAL A 142 1.92 -13.21 -4.02
CA VAL A 142 2.44 -14.52 -3.59
C VAL A 142 1.66 -15.65 -4.27
N LYS A 143 0.32 -15.61 -4.27
CA LYS A 143 -0.51 -16.65 -4.89
C LYS A 143 -0.34 -16.76 -6.40
N ILE A 144 -0.30 -15.62 -7.11
CA ILE A 144 -0.14 -15.67 -8.57
C ILE A 144 1.26 -16.13 -8.97
N ILE A 145 2.30 -15.72 -8.23
CA ILE A 145 3.67 -16.16 -8.48
C ILE A 145 3.80 -17.65 -8.17
N GLU A 146 3.27 -18.15 -7.05
CA GLU A 146 3.26 -19.58 -6.74
C GLU A 146 2.59 -20.40 -7.84
N LYS A 147 1.40 -19.97 -8.30
CA LYS A 147 0.65 -20.62 -9.38
C LYS A 147 1.44 -20.70 -10.69
N LEU A 148 2.29 -19.71 -10.98
CA LEU A 148 3.00 -19.61 -12.25
C LEU A 148 4.42 -20.21 -12.22
N PHE A 149 5.04 -20.25 -11.05
CA PHE A 149 6.47 -20.57 -10.90
C PHE A 149 6.76 -21.66 -9.87
N GLN A 150 5.77 -22.11 -9.08
CA GLN A 150 5.94 -23.11 -8.01
C GLN A 150 6.98 -22.69 -6.95
N GLN A 151 7.10 -21.38 -6.75
CA GLN A 151 7.96 -20.75 -5.75
C GLN A 151 7.28 -19.46 -5.27
N SER A 152 7.27 -19.19 -3.97
CA SER A 152 6.48 -18.10 -3.40
C SER A 152 7.14 -17.32 -2.26
N ASP A 153 8.46 -17.49 -2.06
CA ASP A 153 9.16 -16.70 -1.05
C ASP A 153 9.14 -15.20 -1.42
N ASN A 154 9.16 -14.34 -0.40
CA ASN A 154 8.98 -12.89 -0.58
C ASN A 154 10.05 -12.25 -1.47
N GLU A 155 11.26 -12.81 -1.50
CA GLU A 155 12.37 -12.31 -2.31
C GLU A 155 12.14 -12.67 -3.79
N PHE A 156 11.74 -13.91 -4.06
CA PHE A 156 11.41 -14.38 -5.39
C PHE A 156 10.19 -13.66 -5.97
N VAL A 157 9.14 -13.45 -5.18
CA VAL A 157 7.96 -12.65 -5.58
C VAL A 157 8.39 -11.26 -6.00
N GLN A 158 9.18 -10.56 -5.17
CA GLN A 158 9.68 -9.23 -5.51
C GLN A 158 10.56 -9.26 -6.77
N LEU A 159 11.47 -10.24 -6.89
CA LEU A 159 12.34 -10.39 -8.06
C LEU A 159 11.52 -10.49 -9.34
N LYS A 160 10.48 -11.34 -9.37
CA LYS A 160 9.66 -11.54 -10.59
C LYS A 160 8.85 -10.32 -10.98
N ILE A 161 8.33 -9.58 -10.01
CA ILE A 161 7.62 -8.32 -10.31
C ILE A 161 8.61 -7.22 -10.74
N LYS A 162 9.83 -7.18 -10.20
CA LYS A 162 10.88 -6.26 -10.66
C LYS A 162 11.32 -6.57 -12.09
N GLU A 163 11.59 -7.83 -12.42
CA GLU A 163 11.91 -8.27 -13.79
C GLU A 163 10.80 -7.86 -14.78
N LEU A 164 9.54 -8.04 -14.40
CA LEU A 164 8.39 -7.61 -15.18
C LEU A 164 8.38 -6.09 -15.36
N ALA A 165 8.61 -5.34 -14.29
CA ALA A 165 8.61 -3.88 -14.32
C ALA A 165 9.75 -3.31 -15.18
N ASP A 166 10.96 -3.85 -15.05
CA ASP A 166 12.14 -3.45 -15.82
C ASP A 166 11.93 -3.73 -17.31
N LYS A 167 11.38 -4.91 -17.65
CA LYS A 167 11.00 -5.26 -19.03
C LYS A 167 10.01 -4.25 -19.64
N ASN A 168 9.07 -3.76 -18.84
CA ASN A 168 8.04 -2.81 -19.27
C ASN A 168 8.43 -1.34 -19.02
N LYS A 169 9.68 -1.07 -18.59
CA LYS A 169 10.19 0.27 -18.24
C LYS A 169 9.22 1.05 -17.33
N SER A 170 8.58 0.34 -16.41
CA SER A 170 7.53 0.87 -15.53
C SER A 170 8.05 0.93 -14.09
N PRO A 171 7.66 1.94 -13.28
CA PRO A 171 8.02 1.95 -11.86
C PRO A 171 7.51 0.72 -11.13
N HIS A 172 8.35 0.12 -10.27
CA HIS A 172 8.02 -1.14 -9.57
C HIS A 172 6.71 -1.07 -8.79
N GLY A 173 6.47 0.02 -8.07
CA GLY A 173 5.23 0.25 -7.31
C GLY A 173 3.99 0.43 -8.18
N VAL A 174 4.13 0.88 -9.43
CA VAL A 174 3.00 0.99 -10.37
C VAL A 174 2.61 -0.39 -10.90
N VAL A 175 3.60 -1.24 -11.18
CA VAL A 175 3.37 -2.65 -11.57
C VAL A 175 2.70 -3.44 -10.44
N ASP A 176 3.22 -3.30 -9.22
CA ASP A 176 2.62 -3.82 -7.98
C ASP A 176 1.15 -3.42 -7.87
N PHE A 177 0.86 -2.12 -7.96
CA PHE A 177 -0.50 -1.59 -7.82
C PHE A 177 -1.46 -2.13 -8.89
N ASN A 178 -1.06 -2.12 -10.16
CA ASN A 178 -1.88 -2.62 -11.27
C ASN A 178 -2.25 -4.11 -11.03
N LEU A 179 -1.25 -4.95 -10.73
CA LEU A 179 -1.48 -6.35 -10.44
C LEU A 179 -2.37 -6.55 -9.21
N TRP A 180 -2.11 -5.83 -8.13
CA TRP A 180 -2.90 -5.93 -6.91
C TRP A 180 -4.37 -5.54 -7.13
N ILE A 181 -4.63 -4.43 -7.84
CA ILE A 181 -6.00 -4.01 -8.18
C ILE A 181 -6.69 -5.13 -8.96
N TYR A 182 -6.10 -5.61 -10.05
CA TYR A 182 -6.71 -6.64 -10.89
C TYR A 182 -6.98 -7.95 -10.11
N LEU A 183 -6.01 -8.42 -9.32
CA LEU A 183 -6.13 -9.66 -8.57
C LEU A 183 -7.09 -9.56 -7.36
N SER A 184 -7.15 -8.40 -6.70
CA SER A 184 -8.11 -8.15 -5.61
C SER A 184 -9.56 -7.99 -6.10
N HIS A 185 -9.71 -7.78 -7.41
CA HIS A 185 -10.98 -7.69 -8.13
C HIS A 185 -11.33 -8.98 -8.88
N ASN A 186 -10.90 -10.14 -8.38
CA ASN A 186 -11.18 -11.45 -9.00
C ASN A 186 -10.82 -11.47 -10.50
N GLU A 187 -9.64 -10.96 -10.84
CA GLU A 187 -9.14 -10.92 -12.23
C GLU A 187 -10.02 -10.05 -13.15
N GLY A 188 -10.46 -8.88 -12.67
CA GLY A 188 -11.08 -7.84 -13.50
C GLY A 188 -12.60 -7.64 -13.32
N GLN A 189 -13.20 -8.18 -12.27
CA GLN A 189 -14.58 -7.88 -11.90
C GLN A 189 -14.70 -6.49 -11.26
N THR A 190 -15.70 -5.71 -11.65
CA THR A 190 -15.94 -4.41 -11.02
C THR A 190 -16.47 -4.58 -9.60
N MET A 191 -16.00 -3.71 -8.70
CA MET A 191 -16.35 -3.73 -7.28
C MET A 191 -16.80 -2.35 -6.82
N LYS A 192 -17.30 -2.24 -5.58
CA LYS A 192 -17.81 -0.97 -5.01
C LYS A 192 -16.77 0.16 -4.95
N CYS A 193 -15.48 -0.17 -4.99
CA CYS A 193 -14.38 0.81 -5.01
C CYS A 193 -14.07 1.36 -6.40
N CYS A 194 -14.53 0.72 -7.49
CA CYS A 194 -14.29 1.20 -8.85
C CYS A 194 -15.01 2.53 -9.11
N GLY A 195 -14.46 3.32 -10.04
CA GLY A 195 -15.01 4.61 -10.45
C GLY A 195 -14.71 5.75 -9.47
N GLY A 196 -13.58 5.68 -8.75
CA GLY A 196 -13.07 6.78 -7.91
C GLY A 196 -13.81 7.01 -6.59
N LYS A 197 -14.75 6.13 -6.21
CA LYS A 197 -15.56 6.30 -4.99
C LYS A 197 -14.75 6.13 -3.70
N ILE A 198 -13.69 5.34 -3.74
CA ILE A 198 -12.81 5.04 -2.59
C ILE A 198 -11.38 4.99 -3.12
N ARG A 199 -10.50 5.83 -2.56
CA ARG A 199 -9.07 5.82 -2.92
C ARG A 199 -8.43 4.50 -2.48
N LEU A 200 -7.98 3.70 -3.43
CA LEU A 200 -7.18 2.52 -3.15
C LEU A 200 -5.69 2.85 -3.29
N ARG A 201 -4.90 2.18 -2.46
CA ARG A 201 -3.46 2.35 -2.32
C ARG A 201 -2.91 0.96 -2.09
#